data_AF-A0A9P7ECE6-F1
#
_entry.id   AF-A0A9P7ECE6-F1
#
_cell.length_a   1.000
_cell.length_b   1.000
_cell.length_c   1.000
_cell.angle_alpha   90.00
_cell.angle_beta   90.00
_cell.angle_gamma   90.00
#
_symmetry.space_group_name_H-M   'P 1'
#
loop_
_entity.id
_entity.type
_entity.pdbx_description
1 polymer ?
#
loop_
_entity_poly.entity_id
_entity_poly.type
_entity_poly.pdbx_seq_one_letter_code
_entity_poly.pdbx_strand_id
1 'polypeptide(L)'
;MLLRSDARRAREDLLDITISLPFQSEVNTGFGVLAKVYLDALTHLNNQTRVLDPNAEGVRESKAMALEICEDTFPGVKNPKQEVERGFRFWDIALSAMRQLHSEGAVLRELIDQFEAAEAWLAPMRP
;
A
#
# COMPACT_ATOMS: atom_id res chain seq x y z
N MET A 1 -31.36 -0.82 19.38
CA MET A 1 -31.18 -1.39 20.74
C MET A 1 -30.39 -2.69 20.60
N LEU A 2 -29.07 -2.56 20.65
CA LEU A 2 -28.06 -3.64 20.58
C LEU A 2 -27.75 -4.11 22.02
N LEU A 3 -28.71 -4.74 22.72
CA LEU A 3 -28.59 -4.92 24.18
C LEU A 3 -29.04 -6.26 24.79
N ARG A 4 -29.29 -7.31 24.01
CA ARG A 4 -29.26 -8.68 24.54
C ARG A 4 -28.76 -9.61 23.45
N SER A 5 -27.76 -10.43 23.73
CA SER A 5 -27.23 -11.48 22.85
C SER A 5 -28.25 -12.60 22.55
N ASP A 6 -29.54 -12.29 22.48
CA ASP A 6 -30.65 -13.21 22.25
C ASP A 6 -30.81 -13.57 20.76
N ALA A 7 -30.07 -12.90 19.87
CA ALA A 7 -29.95 -13.32 18.48
C ALA A 7 -28.79 -14.31 18.33
N ARG A 8 -29.10 -15.60 18.15
CA ARG A 8 -28.13 -16.58 17.65
C ARG A 8 -27.61 -16.09 16.30
N ARG A 9 -26.34 -15.71 16.24
CA ARG A 9 -25.66 -15.40 14.98
C ARG A 9 -25.66 -16.68 14.14
N ALA A 10 -26.03 -16.58 12.86
CA ALA A 10 -26.15 -17.75 11.98
C ALA A 10 -24.81 -18.46 11.72
N ARG A 11 -23.70 -17.84 12.12
CA ARG A 11 -22.33 -18.35 12.02
C ARG A 11 -21.56 -18.05 13.30
N GLU A 12 -20.94 -19.08 13.86
CA GLU A 12 -20.11 -19.03 15.07
C GLU A 12 -18.60 -18.90 14.73
N ASP A 13 -18.24 -19.08 13.45
CA ASP A 13 -16.87 -19.07 12.90
C ASP A 13 -16.37 -17.66 12.55
N LEU A 14 -17.12 -16.59 12.83
CA LEU A 14 -16.71 -15.22 12.45
C LEU A 14 -15.36 -14.81 13.05
N LEU A 15 -15.05 -15.30 14.25
CA LEU A 15 -13.75 -15.11 14.91
C LEU A 15 -12.65 -15.89 14.19
N ASP A 16 -12.90 -17.15 13.86
CA ASP A 16 -11.95 -17.98 13.11
C ASP A 16 -11.71 -17.44 11.70
N ILE A 17 -12.74 -16.96 11.02
CA ILE A 17 -12.63 -16.25 9.75
C ILE A 17 -11.76 -15.00 9.93
N THR A 18 -12.04 -14.18 10.94
CA THR A 18 -11.27 -12.94 11.21
C THR A 18 -9.79 -13.23 11.52
N ILE A 19 -9.49 -14.32 12.22
CA ILE A 19 -8.12 -14.76 12.54
C ILE A 19 -7.45 -15.43 11.34
N SER A 20 -8.22 -16.12 10.49
CA SER A 20 -7.73 -16.74 9.25
C SER A 20 -7.48 -15.73 8.13
N LEU A 21 -8.02 -14.52 8.27
CA LEU A 21 -7.80 -13.49 7.28
C LEU A 21 -6.33 -13.02 7.36
N PRO A 22 -5.65 -12.90 6.21
CA PRO A 22 -4.19 -12.75 6.13
C PRO A 22 -3.64 -11.45 6.73
N PHE A 23 -4.51 -10.56 7.20
CA PHE A 23 -4.12 -9.29 7.81
C PHE A 23 -3.40 -9.45 9.16
N GLN A 24 -3.58 -10.56 9.88
CA GLN A 24 -2.92 -10.79 11.17
C GLN A 24 -1.54 -11.48 11.04
N SER A 25 -1.32 -12.29 10.00
CA SER A 25 -0.10 -13.10 9.85
C SER A 25 0.93 -12.48 8.91
N GLU A 26 0.51 -11.66 7.92
CA GLU A 26 1.45 -11.01 7.01
C GLU A 26 1.78 -9.59 7.44
N VAL A 27 3.01 -9.41 7.95
CA VAL A 27 3.64 -8.11 8.24
C VAL A 27 3.55 -7.16 7.03
N ASN A 28 3.45 -7.70 5.82
CA ASN A 28 3.35 -6.95 4.57
C ASN A 28 1.96 -6.31 4.33
N THR A 29 0.90 -6.77 5.01
CA THR A 29 -0.45 -6.22 4.84
C THR A 29 -0.55 -4.78 5.37
N GLY A 30 0.14 -4.48 6.48
CA GLY A 30 0.16 -3.12 7.05
C GLY A 30 0.80 -2.11 6.09
N PHE A 31 1.87 -2.48 5.40
CA PHE A 31 2.46 -1.64 4.37
C PHE A 31 1.50 -1.44 3.19
N GLY A 32 0.90 -2.52 2.68
CA GLY A 32 -0.06 -2.42 1.57
C GLY A 32 -1.21 -1.46 1.88
N VAL A 33 -1.72 -1.47 3.11
CA VAL A 33 -2.77 -0.54 3.56
C VAL A 33 -2.26 0.91 3.59
N LEU A 34 -1.09 1.16 4.16
CA LEU A 34 -0.49 2.50 4.21
C LEU A 34 -0.22 3.06 2.81
N ALA A 35 0.40 2.27 1.93
CA ALA A 35 0.68 2.64 0.56
C ALA A 35 -0.61 2.94 -0.23
N LYS A 36 -1.64 2.11 -0.05
CA LYS A 36 -2.95 2.31 -0.68
C LYS A 36 -3.60 3.63 -0.24
N VAL A 37 -3.63 3.91 1.07
CA VAL A 37 -4.20 5.18 1.56
C VAL A 37 -3.44 6.38 1.02
N TYR A 38 -2.10 6.31 0.98
CA TYR A 38 -1.27 7.35 0.39
C TYR A 38 -1.58 7.58 -1.10
N LEU A 39 -1.58 6.52 -1.90
CA LEU A 39 -1.81 6.60 -3.35
C LEU A 39 -3.22 7.07 -3.70
N ASP A 40 -4.22 6.64 -2.94
CA ASP A 40 -5.61 7.10 -3.11
C ASP A 40 -5.73 8.59 -2.78
N ALA A 41 -5.14 9.03 -1.67
CA ALA A 41 -5.14 10.44 -1.27
C ALA A 41 -4.44 11.31 -2.33
N LEU A 42 -3.27 10.87 -2.81
CA LEU A 42 -2.53 11.58 -3.86
C LEU A 42 -3.32 11.65 -5.17
N THR A 43 -3.96 10.56 -5.58
CA THR A 43 -4.80 10.53 -6.79
C THR A 43 -6.00 11.47 -6.64
N HIS A 44 -6.61 11.51 -5.45
CA HIS A 44 -7.72 12.41 -5.16
C HIS A 44 -7.29 13.89 -5.24
N LEU A 45 -6.16 14.24 -4.62
CA LEU A 45 -5.59 15.58 -4.65
C LEU A 45 -5.17 16.00 -6.07
N ASN A 46 -4.75 15.05 -6.90
CA ASN A 46 -4.40 15.28 -8.29
C ASN A 46 -5.60 15.07 -9.25
N ASN A 47 -6.76 15.67 -8.92
CA ASN A 47 -7.97 15.67 -9.76
C ASN A 47 -8.47 14.27 -10.17
N GLN A 48 -8.40 13.29 -9.27
CA GLN A 48 -8.76 11.89 -9.53
C GLN A 48 -7.91 11.23 -10.63
N THR A 49 -6.73 11.78 -10.92
CA THR A 49 -5.80 11.23 -11.91
C THR A 49 -4.46 10.93 -11.25
N ARG A 50 -3.75 9.92 -11.75
CA ARG A 50 -2.40 9.63 -11.27
C ARG A 50 -1.44 10.76 -11.63
N VAL A 51 -0.44 10.97 -10.79
CA VAL A 51 0.68 11.85 -11.12
C VAL A 51 1.49 11.19 -12.25
N LEU A 52 1.81 11.97 -13.28
CA LEU A 52 2.65 11.53 -14.41
C LEU A 52 4.04 12.15 -14.36
N ASP A 53 4.12 13.42 -13.98
CA ASP A 53 5.38 14.14 -13.77
C ASP A 53 5.55 14.43 -12.27
N PRO A 54 6.56 13.84 -11.61
CA PRO A 54 6.81 14.07 -10.18
C PRO A 54 7.20 15.52 -9.86
N ASN A 55 7.63 16.30 -10.87
CA ASN A 55 8.09 17.68 -10.71
C ASN A 55 7.06 18.72 -11.18
N ALA A 56 5.87 18.29 -11.60
CA ALA A 56 4.82 19.23 -11.98
C ALA A 56 4.39 20.11 -10.79
N GLU A 57 3.89 21.30 -11.11
CA GLU A 57 3.42 22.26 -10.12
C GLU A 57 2.31 21.66 -9.23
N GLY A 58 2.38 21.88 -7.92
CA GLY A 58 1.39 21.36 -6.97
C GLY A 58 1.60 19.90 -6.55
N VAL A 59 2.40 19.11 -7.28
CA VAL A 59 2.60 17.68 -6.99
C VAL A 59 3.33 17.48 -5.66
N ARG A 60 4.33 18.32 -5.37
CA ARG A 60 5.09 18.24 -4.12
C ARG A 60 4.20 18.53 -2.91
N GLU A 61 3.37 19.57 -2.97
CA GLU A 61 2.42 19.84 -1.89
C GLU A 61 1.38 18.73 -1.75
N SER A 62 0.91 18.17 -2.88
CA SER A 62 -0.05 17.06 -2.89
C SER A 62 0.51 15.79 -2.25
N LYS A 63 1.79 15.46 -2.51
CA LYS A 63 2.49 14.34 -1.88
C LYS A 63 2.65 14.55 -0.37
N ALA A 64 3.04 15.75 0.05
CA ALA A 64 3.14 16.08 1.47
C ALA A 64 1.78 15.97 2.17
N MET A 65 0.73 16.51 1.56
CA MET A 65 -0.64 16.42 2.08
C MET A 65 -1.15 14.96 2.15
N ALA A 66 -0.85 14.14 1.14
CA ALA A 66 -1.19 12.72 1.17
C ALA A 66 -0.50 11.97 2.32
N LEU A 67 0.75 12.35 2.67
CA LEU A 67 1.45 11.82 3.85
C LEU A 67 0.82 12.30 5.17
N GLU A 68 0.38 13.56 5.26
CA GLU A 68 -0.39 14.05 6.41
C GLU A 68 -1.69 13.25 6.61
N ILE A 69 -2.44 13.01 5.53
CA ILE A 69 -3.66 12.20 5.55
C ILE A 69 -3.39 10.79 6.08
N CYS A 70 -2.25 10.19 5.71
CA CYS A 70 -1.86 8.89 6.27
C CYS A 70 -1.59 8.94 7.77
N GLU A 71 -0.98 10.02 8.26
CA GLU A 71 -0.72 10.19 9.70
C GLU A 71 -2.03 10.34 10.49
N ASP A 72 -2.97 11.13 9.98
CA ASP A 72 -4.29 11.32 10.59
C ASP A 72 -5.16 10.06 10.54
N THR A 73 -5.04 9.26 9.47
CA THR A 73 -5.83 8.04 9.27
C THR A 73 -5.40 6.91 10.21
N PHE A 74 -4.12 6.88 10.61
CA PHE A 74 -3.53 5.78 11.39
C PHE A 74 -2.93 6.24 12.73
N PRO A 75 -3.74 6.77 13.67
CA PRO A 75 -3.24 7.29 14.95
C PRO A 75 -2.61 6.22 15.85
N GLY A 76 -2.92 4.94 15.59
CA GLY A 76 -2.33 3.79 16.30
C GLY A 76 -1.00 3.29 15.72
N VAL A 77 -0.57 3.83 14.58
CA VAL A 77 0.69 3.44 13.93
C VAL A 77 1.76 4.48 14.28
N LYS A 78 2.92 4.00 14.74
CA LYS A 78 4.04 4.87 15.06
C LYS A 78 4.69 5.38 13.77
N ASN A 79 4.75 6.70 13.61
CA ASN A 79 5.33 7.39 12.45
C ASN A 79 4.82 6.88 11.07
N PRO A 80 3.52 6.99 10.75
CA PRO A 80 2.94 6.43 9.53
C PRO A 80 3.62 6.91 8.24
N LYS A 81 4.06 8.17 8.19
CA LYS A 81 4.80 8.73 7.05
C LYS A 81 6.10 7.97 6.76
N GLN A 82 6.88 7.70 7.82
CA GLN A 82 8.14 6.97 7.70
C GLN A 82 7.90 5.52 7.27
N GLU A 83 6.79 4.93 7.69
CA GLU A 83 6.40 3.57 7.28
C GLU A 83 6.00 3.50 5.81
N VAL A 84 5.32 4.52 5.26
CA VAL A 84 5.05 4.64 3.82
C VAL A 84 6.37 4.69 3.05
N GLU A 85 7.28 5.61 3.40
CA GLU A 85 8.59 5.71 2.75
C GLU A 85 9.41 4.42 2.88
N ARG A 86 9.36 3.76 4.05
CA ARG A 86 10.05 2.50 4.31
C ARG A 86 9.61 1.41 3.35
N GLY A 87 8.33 1.33 3.06
CA GLY A 87 7.87 0.31 2.14
C GLY A 87 8.12 0.64 0.66
N PHE A 88 8.20 1.91 0.26
CA PHE A 88 8.74 2.26 -1.06
C PHE A 88 10.22 1.85 -1.20
N ARG A 89 11.03 2.02 -0.15
CA ARG A 89 12.41 1.49 -0.12
C ARG A 89 12.45 -0.03 -0.15
N PHE A 90 11.53 -0.71 0.52
CA PHE A 90 11.39 -2.16 0.44
C PHE A 90 11.08 -2.61 -0.99
N TRP A 91 10.19 -1.89 -1.68
CA TRP A 91 9.88 -2.14 -3.08
C TRP A 91 11.11 -2.02 -4.00
N ASP A 92 11.99 -1.04 -3.79
CA ASP A 92 13.26 -0.93 -4.55
C ASP A 92 14.11 -2.20 -4.42
N ILE A 93 14.20 -2.73 -3.20
CA ILE A 93 14.96 -3.95 -2.91
C ILE A 93 14.30 -5.16 -3.56
N ALA A 94 12.98 -5.28 -3.46
CA ALA A 94 12.22 -6.37 -4.07
C ALA A 94 12.36 -6.35 -5.60
N LEU A 95 12.24 -5.19 -6.23
CA LEU A 95 12.41 -5.03 -7.67
C LEU A 95 13.85 -5.37 -8.11
N SER A 96 14.85 -4.94 -7.34
CA SER A 96 16.26 -5.27 -7.61
C SER A 96 16.51 -6.78 -7.53
N ALA A 97 15.93 -7.45 -6.53
CA ALA A 97 16.01 -8.91 -6.40
C ALA A 97 15.33 -9.62 -7.59
N MET A 98 14.15 -9.15 -8.00
CA MET A 98 13.43 -9.69 -9.16
C MET A 98 14.22 -9.53 -10.47
N ARG A 99 14.85 -8.36 -10.67
CA ARG A 99 15.75 -8.12 -11.81
C ARG A 99 16.95 -9.07 -11.81
N GLN A 100 17.55 -9.31 -10.65
CA GLN A 100 18.66 -10.25 -10.50
C GLN A 100 18.21 -11.69 -10.83
N LEU A 101 17.10 -12.15 -10.25
CA LEU A 101 16.56 -13.49 -10.50
C LEU A 101 16.18 -13.70 -11.97
N HIS A 102 15.65 -12.67 -12.64
CA HIS A 102 15.39 -12.73 -14.08
C HIS A 102 16.69 -12.86 -14.88
N SER A 103 17.74 -12.12 -14.51
CA SER A 103 19.05 -12.22 -15.18
C SER A 103 19.69 -13.62 -15.07
N GLU A 104 19.38 -14.34 -13.99
CA GLU A 104 19.82 -15.72 -13.75
C GLU A 104 18.89 -16.77 -14.40
N GLY A 105 17.82 -16.35 -15.09
CA GLY A 105 16.84 -17.25 -15.69
C GLY A 105 15.91 -17.95 -14.69
N ALA A 106 15.90 -17.51 -13.42
CA ALA A 106 15.08 -18.09 -12.36
C ALA A 106 13.63 -17.60 -12.38
N VAL A 107 13.34 -16.53 -13.12
CA VAL A 107 12.03 -15.88 -13.22
C VAL A 107 11.60 -15.71 -14.67
N LEU A 108 10.35 -16.08 -14.94
CA LEU A 108 9.69 -15.90 -16.25
C LEU A 108 9.66 -14.43 -16.68
N ARG A 109 9.75 -14.20 -17.98
CA ARG A 109 9.79 -12.85 -18.54
C ARG A 109 8.51 -12.07 -18.23
N GLU A 110 7.37 -12.73 -18.31
CA GLU A 110 6.07 -12.13 -18.07
C GLU A 110 5.93 -11.61 -16.63
N LEU A 111 6.58 -12.28 -15.67
CA LEU A 111 6.55 -11.86 -14.28
C LEU A 111 7.39 -10.61 -14.04
N ILE A 112 8.61 -10.54 -14.58
CA ILE A 112 9.43 -9.32 -14.44
C ILE A 112 8.81 -8.13 -15.16
N ASP A 113 8.18 -8.33 -16.32
CA ASP A 113 7.50 -7.26 -17.06
C ASP A 113 6.35 -6.65 -16.24
N GLN A 114 5.65 -7.44 -15.41
CA GLN A 114 4.64 -6.93 -14.47
C GLN A 114 5.24 -6.05 -13.37
N PHE A 115 6.40 -6.44 -12.82
CA PHE A 115 7.11 -5.65 -11.81
C PHE A 115 7.63 -4.32 -12.38
N GLU A 116 8.17 -4.33 -13.60
CA GLU A 116 8.60 -3.11 -14.30
C GLU A 116 7.42 -2.19 -14.62
N ALA A 117 6.28 -2.76 -15.06
CA ALA A 117 5.07 -1.98 -15.30
C ALA A 117 4.53 -1.35 -14.01
N ALA A 118 4.58 -2.07 -12.88
CA ALA A 118 4.20 -1.54 -11.58
C ALA A 118 5.15 -0.42 -11.14
N GLU A 119 6.47 -0.57 -11.31
CA GLU A 119 7.43 0.50 -10.98
C GLU A 119 7.21 1.73 -11.87
N ALA A 120 7.01 1.57 -13.17
CA ALA A 120 6.71 2.69 -14.07
C ALA A 120 5.41 3.42 -13.67
N TRP A 121 4.43 2.69 -13.14
CA TRP A 121 3.21 3.28 -12.59
C TRP A 121 3.48 4.03 -11.29
N LEU A 122 4.27 3.47 -10.36
CA LEU A 122 4.53 4.02 -9.03
C LEU A 122 5.53 5.19 -9.03
N ALA A 123 6.54 5.17 -9.90
CA ALA A 123 7.69 6.07 -9.84
C ALA A 123 7.33 7.56 -9.74
N PRO A 124 6.37 8.11 -10.51
CA PRO A 124 6.00 9.53 -10.40
C PRO A 124 5.30 9.88 -9.07
N MET A 125 4.65 8.90 -8.45
CA MET A 125 3.86 9.05 -7.23
C MET A 125 4.65 8.81 -5.95
N ARG A 126 5.95 8.52 -6.03
CA ARG A 126 6.78 8.29 -4.84
C ARG A 126 6.81 9.52 -3.91
N PRO A 127 6.72 9.32 -2.59
CA PRO A 127 6.80 10.40 -1.60
C PRO A 127 8.16 11.10 -1.60
#